data_AF-A0A0C1HJH9-F1
#
_entry.id   AF-A0A0C1HJH9-F1
#
_cell.length_a   1.000
_cell.length_b   1.000
_cell.length_c   1.000
_cell.angle_alpha   90.00
_cell.angle_beta   90.00
_cell.angle_gamma   90.00
#
_symmetry.space_group_name_H-M   'P 1'
#
loop_
_entity.id
_entity.type
_entity.pdbx_description
1 polymer ?
#
loop_
_entity_poly.entity_id
_entity_poly.type
_entity_poly.pdbx_seq_one_letter_code
_entity_poly.pdbx_strand_id
1 'polypeptide(L)'
;MAKKQKKLEEISKKFGEERQKALDNALKNIEKDFGKGAIMRLGERAEQKVQVMSSGSLALDIALGAGGYPKGRIIEIYGPESSGKTTVALHAVAQAQKEGGIAAFIDAEHALDPAYAQALGVNIDELLLSQPDSGEQGLEIAGKLIDSGAVDLVVIDSVAALVPRAEIDGDIGDSHVGLQARMMSQAMRKLSASINKTKTIAIFINQLREKVGIMFGNPETTPGGRALKFYASVRLDVRGNTQIKGTGDEKDTNVGKETKIKVVKNKVAPPFKEAFVEIMYGEGISKTGELIKIATDLDIIKKAGAWYSYNDEKIGQGSENAKKYLADHPEIFDEIDHKVRVHYGLIENDTEDEKNAEAIKSANKVEEVTLDLDDAIEIEE
;
A
#
# COMPACT_ATOMS: atom_id res chain seq x y z
N MET A 1 -41.95 -20.05 -9.05
CA MET A 1 -41.15 -19.24 -8.12
C MET A 1 -41.96 -18.71 -6.91
N ALA A 2 -43.24 -18.36 -7.07
CA ALA A 2 -44.10 -17.83 -5.99
C ALA A 2 -44.30 -18.75 -4.74
N LYS A 3 -44.32 -20.09 -4.89
CA LYS A 3 -44.45 -21.03 -3.76
C LYS A 3 -43.19 -21.12 -2.87
N LYS A 4 -42.01 -20.74 -3.39
CA LYS A 4 -40.73 -20.79 -2.65
C LYS A 4 -40.48 -19.51 -1.84
N GLN A 5 -40.95 -18.36 -2.36
CA GLN A 5 -40.97 -17.07 -1.67
C GLN A 5 -41.91 -17.05 -0.46
N LYS A 6 -43.14 -17.57 -0.60
CA LYS A 6 -44.09 -17.71 0.52
C LYS A 6 -43.53 -18.53 1.70
N LYS A 7 -42.71 -19.56 1.41
CA LYS A 7 -42.12 -20.45 2.43
C LYS A 7 -40.94 -19.80 3.18
N LEU A 8 -40.22 -18.87 2.54
CA LEU A 8 -39.15 -18.07 3.17
C LEU A 8 -39.72 -16.96 4.07
N GLU A 9 -40.81 -16.31 3.64
CA GLU A 9 -41.54 -15.33 4.45
C GLU A 9 -42.23 -15.97 5.66
N GLU A 10 -42.78 -17.18 5.54
CA GLU A 10 -43.38 -17.91 6.67
C GLU A 10 -42.34 -18.38 7.72
N ILE A 11 -41.11 -18.73 7.31
CA ILE A 11 -40.01 -19.07 8.24
C ILE A 11 -39.50 -17.82 8.97
N SER A 12 -39.49 -16.66 8.30
CA SER A 12 -39.18 -15.37 8.90
C SER A 12 -40.23 -14.93 9.93
N LYS A 13 -41.52 -15.16 9.66
CA LYS A 13 -42.63 -14.73 10.54
C LYS A 13 -42.86 -15.58 11.79
N LYS A 14 -42.49 -16.87 11.79
CA LYS A 14 -42.80 -17.78 12.92
C LYS A 14 -41.76 -17.79 14.04
N PHE A 15 -40.56 -17.23 13.81
CA PHE A 15 -39.46 -17.20 14.79
C PHE A 15 -38.74 -15.85 14.86
N GLY A 16 -39.22 -14.81 14.16
CA GLY A 16 -38.50 -13.55 13.96
C GLY A 16 -38.09 -12.84 15.25
N GLU A 17 -39.03 -12.60 16.16
CA GLU A 17 -38.76 -11.84 17.38
C GLU A 17 -37.97 -12.63 18.44
N GLU A 18 -38.31 -13.91 18.67
CA GLU A 18 -37.58 -14.74 19.63
C GLU A 18 -36.16 -15.04 19.16
N ARG A 19 -35.97 -15.31 17.87
CA ARG A 19 -34.64 -15.52 17.27
C ARG A 19 -33.82 -14.24 17.27
N GLN A 20 -34.44 -13.09 17.03
CA GLN A 20 -33.77 -11.79 17.10
C GLN A 20 -33.36 -11.47 18.54
N LYS A 21 -34.23 -11.68 19.53
CA LYS A 21 -33.87 -11.55 20.96
C LYS A 21 -32.74 -12.49 21.37
N ALA A 22 -32.79 -13.76 20.94
CA ALA A 22 -31.74 -14.73 21.22
C ALA A 22 -30.40 -14.32 20.56
N LEU A 23 -30.45 -13.81 19.34
CA LEU A 23 -29.29 -13.27 18.63
C LEU A 23 -28.72 -12.06 19.36
N ASP A 24 -29.55 -11.09 19.74
CA ASP A 24 -29.10 -9.87 20.42
C ASP A 24 -28.52 -10.16 21.80
N ASN A 25 -29.08 -11.13 22.53
CA ASN A 25 -28.50 -11.62 23.79
C ASN A 25 -27.16 -12.32 23.56
N ALA A 26 -27.04 -13.14 22.51
CA ALA A 26 -25.77 -13.78 22.15
C ALA A 26 -24.72 -12.73 21.76
N LEU A 27 -25.08 -11.72 20.96
CA LEU A 27 -24.20 -10.61 20.59
C LEU A 27 -23.72 -9.84 21.83
N LYS A 28 -24.63 -9.49 22.75
CA LYS A 28 -24.29 -8.82 24.03
C LYS A 28 -23.37 -9.66 24.91
N ASN A 29 -23.62 -10.97 25.00
CA ASN A 29 -22.76 -11.87 25.78
C ASN A 29 -21.37 -11.96 25.14
N ILE A 30 -21.29 -12.07 23.82
CA ILE A 30 -20.01 -12.09 23.10
C ILE A 30 -19.26 -10.76 23.31
N GLU A 31 -19.92 -9.61 23.22
CA GLU A 31 -19.27 -8.32 23.51
C GLU A 31 -18.84 -8.16 24.97
N LYS A 32 -19.59 -8.73 25.91
CA LYS A 32 -19.23 -8.74 27.34
C LYS A 32 -18.01 -9.62 27.60
N ASP A 33 -17.95 -10.79 26.99
CA ASP A 33 -16.90 -11.78 27.21
C ASP A 33 -15.60 -11.45 26.45
N PHE A 34 -15.71 -10.84 25.26
CA PHE A 34 -14.59 -10.62 24.34
C PHE A 34 -14.30 -9.14 24.02
N GLY A 35 -15.09 -8.22 24.58
CA GLY A 35 -14.95 -6.77 24.41
C GLY A 35 -15.78 -6.17 23.28
N LYS A 36 -15.95 -4.85 23.32
CA LYS A 36 -16.67 -4.09 22.28
C LYS A 36 -16.01 -4.31 20.90
N GLY A 37 -16.83 -4.62 19.90
CA GLY A 37 -16.37 -4.87 18.52
C GLY A 37 -15.85 -6.29 18.25
N ALA A 38 -15.94 -7.22 19.22
CA ALA A 38 -15.62 -8.63 19.01
C ALA A 38 -16.53 -9.31 17.98
N ILE A 39 -17.77 -8.82 17.83
CA ILE A 39 -18.73 -9.25 16.81
C ILE A 39 -19.57 -8.05 16.36
N MET A 40 -19.70 -7.85 15.06
CA MET A 40 -20.47 -6.74 14.48
C MET A 40 -21.14 -7.21 13.18
N ARG A 41 -22.24 -6.57 12.76
CA ARG A 41 -22.80 -6.87 11.44
C ARG A 41 -21.89 -6.28 10.36
N LEU A 42 -21.68 -7.01 9.27
CA LEU A 42 -20.78 -6.57 8.21
C LEU A 42 -21.21 -5.24 7.57
N GLY A 43 -22.51 -4.97 7.48
CA GLY A 43 -23.06 -3.70 6.98
C GLY A 43 -23.10 -2.55 8.01
N GLU A 44 -22.84 -2.82 9.30
CA GLU A 44 -22.67 -1.79 10.34
C GLU A 44 -21.23 -1.24 10.35
N ARG A 45 -20.29 -1.90 9.64
CA ARG A 45 -19.10 -1.20 9.15
C ARG A 45 -19.60 -0.23 8.09
N ALA A 46 -19.91 1.00 8.48
CA ALA A 46 -19.87 2.14 7.56
C ALA A 46 -18.64 1.95 6.66
N GLU A 47 -18.80 2.11 5.35
CA GLU A 47 -17.79 1.86 4.31
C GLU A 47 -16.40 2.38 4.73
N GLN A 48 -15.66 1.58 5.51
CA GLN A 48 -14.34 1.98 5.96
C GLN A 48 -13.44 1.73 4.76
N LYS A 49 -13.30 2.76 3.92
CA LYS A 49 -12.22 2.86 2.92
C LYS A 49 -10.95 2.37 3.63
N VAL A 50 -10.33 1.33 3.09
CA VAL A 50 -9.12 0.76 3.69
C VAL A 50 -8.10 1.88 3.74
N GLN A 51 -7.65 2.25 4.95
CA GLN A 51 -6.60 3.26 5.09
C GLN A 51 -5.33 2.76 4.40
N VAL A 52 -4.73 3.62 3.59
CA VAL A 52 -3.51 3.34 2.85
C VAL A 52 -2.45 4.38 3.18
N MET A 53 -1.20 4.04 2.89
CA MET A 53 -0.03 4.93 2.86
C MET A 53 0.54 4.89 1.45
N SER A 54 0.96 6.03 0.88
CA SER A 54 1.56 6.04 -0.46
C SER A 54 2.78 5.12 -0.51
N SER A 55 2.98 4.46 -1.64
CA SER A 55 4.17 3.64 -1.88
C SER A 55 5.42 4.44 -2.23
N GLY A 56 5.27 5.75 -2.47
CA GLY A 56 6.33 6.63 -2.98
C GLY A 56 6.48 6.61 -4.50
N SER A 57 5.69 5.76 -5.18
CA SER A 57 5.62 5.63 -6.64
C SER A 57 4.17 5.80 -7.08
N LEU A 58 3.92 6.80 -7.95
CA LEU A 58 2.57 7.07 -8.45
C LEU A 58 2.06 5.88 -9.27
N ALA A 59 2.92 5.29 -10.10
CA ALA A 59 2.55 4.13 -10.90
C ALA A 59 2.16 2.94 -10.02
N LEU A 60 2.87 2.72 -8.92
CA LEU A 60 2.57 1.64 -7.99
C LEU A 60 1.29 1.91 -7.19
N ASP A 61 1.04 3.14 -6.75
CA ASP A 61 -0.20 3.52 -6.05
C ASP A 61 -1.44 3.25 -6.95
N ILE A 62 -1.35 3.59 -8.23
CA ILE A 62 -2.38 3.29 -9.24
C ILE A 62 -2.55 1.77 -9.44
N ALA A 63 -1.44 1.03 -9.53
CA ALA A 63 -1.46 -0.42 -9.71
C ALA A 63 -2.02 -1.16 -8.47
N LEU A 64 -1.78 -0.63 -7.27
CA LEU A 64 -2.37 -1.13 -6.02
C LEU A 64 -3.88 -0.88 -5.97
N GLY A 65 -4.39 0.11 -6.69
CA GLY A 65 -5.81 0.40 -6.89
C GLY A 65 -6.53 1.00 -5.69
N ALA A 66 -6.03 0.77 -4.48
CA ALA A 66 -6.46 1.46 -3.26
C ALA A 66 -5.67 2.76 -3.01
N GLY A 67 -4.69 3.09 -3.85
CA GLY A 67 -3.88 4.30 -3.73
C GLY A 67 -2.64 4.17 -2.86
N GLY A 68 -2.25 2.96 -2.47
CA GLY A 68 -1.04 2.73 -1.68
C GLY A 68 -1.06 1.41 -0.89
N TYR A 69 -0.11 1.28 0.03
CA TYR A 69 0.01 0.13 0.92
C TYR A 69 -1.08 0.16 1.99
N PRO A 70 -1.89 -0.90 2.13
CA PRO A 70 -2.97 -0.91 3.12
C PRO A 70 -2.44 -1.03 4.55
N LYS A 71 -2.82 -0.07 5.41
CA LYS A 71 -2.49 -0.04 6.83
C LYS A 71 -3.02 -1.28 7.56
N GLY A 72 -2.24 -1.77 8.52
CA GLY A 72 -2.58 -2.95 9.31
C GLY A 72 -2.57 -4.26 8.54
N ARG A 73 -1.71 -4.37 7.51
CA ARG A 73 -1.58 -5.56 6.66
C ARG A 73 -0.12 -5.93 6.42
N ILE A 74 0.05 -7.19 6.03
CA ILE A 74 1.32 -7.74 5.55
C ILE A 74 1.42 -7.57 4.03
N ILE A 75 2.58 -7.11 3.56
CA ILE A 75 2.96 -7.02 2.15
C ILE A 75 4.22 -7.87 1.95
N GLU A 76 4.27 -8.64 0.86
CA GLU A 76 5.49 -9.33 0.43
C GLU A 76 6.01 -8.68 -0.85
N ILE A 77 7.27 -8.26 -0.86
CA ILE A 77 7.97 -7.76 -2.04
C ILE A 77 9.04 -8.78 -2.40
N TYR A 78 8.92 -9.41 -3.57
CA TYR A 78 9.85 -10.45 -3.99
C TYR A 78 10.29 -10.29 -5.43
N GLY A 79 11.40 -10.93 -5.78
CA GLY A 79 11.97 -10.84 -7.12
C GLY A 79 13.43 -11.25 -7.17
N PRO A 80 14.07 -11.20 -8.35
CA PRO A 80 15.49 -11.49 -8.52
C PRO A 80 16.38 -10.57 -7.69
N GLU A 81 17.66 -10.91 -7.61
CA GLU A 81 18.70 -10.00 -7.10
C GLU A 81 18.77 -8.73 -7.96
N SER A 82 19.12 -7.60 -7.33
CA SER A 82 19.26 -6.30 -8.02
C SER A 82 18.05 -5.90 -8.87
N SER A 83 16.85 -6.32 -8.46
CA SER A 83 15.59 -5.97 -9.13
C SER A 83 14.95 -4.69 -8.59
N GLY A 84 15.44 -4.15 -7.45
CA GLY A 84 14.90 -2.94 -6.83
C GLY A 84 14.00 -3.17 -5.62
N LYS A 85 13.96 -4.39 -5.04
CA LYS A 85 13.11 -4.72 -3.88
C LYS A 85 13.34 -3.79 -2.68
N THR A 86 14.60 -3.67 -2.26
CA THR A 86 15.01 -2.82 -1.14
C THR A 86 14.76 -1.34 -1.47
N THR A 87 15.02 -0.90 -2.70
CA THR A 87 14.65 0.46 -3.16
C THR A 87 13.16 0.74 -2.98
N VAL A 88 12.28 -0.16 -3.44
CA VAL A 88 10.82 0.00 -3.28
C VAL A 88 10.43 0.05 -1.79
N ALA A 89 11.06 -0.76 -0.94
CA ALA A 89 10.80 -0.73 0.50
C ALA A 89 11.32 0.54 1.17
N LEU A 90 12.48 1.06 0.77
CA LEU A 90 13.03 2.32 1.28
C LEU A 90 12.18 3.53 0.86
N HIS A 91 11.58 3.51 -0.32
CA HIS A 91 10.56 4.50 -0.70
C HIS A 91 9.34 4.43 0.23
N ALA A 92 8.90 3.23 0.61
CA ALA A 92 7.83 3.09 1.60
C ALA A 92 8.23 3.66 2.98
N VAL A 93 9.49 3.45 3.41
CA VAL A 93 10.05 4.02 4.65
C VAL A 93 10.08 5.54 4.59
N ALA A 94 10.61 6.12 3.51
CA ALA A 94 10.64 7.56 3.32
C ALA A 94 9.23 8.18 3.34
N GLN A 95 8.23 7.51 2.74
CA GLN A 95 6.84 7.98 2.81
C GLN A 95 6.25 7.90 4.21
N ALA A 96 6.48 6.81 4.94
CA ALA A 96 6.02 6.67 6.32
C ALA A 96 6.54 7.82 7.19
N GLN A 97 7.83 8.12 7.07
CA GLN A 97 8.47 9.23 7.81
C GLN A 97 7.96 10.60 7.34
N LYS A 98 7.75 10.80 6.04
CA LYS A 98 7.18 12.04 5.49
C LYS A 98 5.77 12.31 6.01
N GLU A 99 4.97 11.27 6.25
CA GLU A 99 3.65 11.35 6.89
C GLU A 99 3.73 11.55 8.43
N GLY A 100 4.93 11.70 8.99
CA GLY A 100 5.18 11.85 10.43
C GLY A 100 5.12 10.54 11.22
N GLY A 101 5.11 9.40 10.53
CA GLY A 101 5.07 8.07 11.13
C GLY A 101 6.45 7.52 11.48
N ILE A 102 6.46 6.51 12.34
CA ILE A 102 7.69 5.83 12.77
C ILE A 102 7.91 4.59 11.91
N ALA A 103 9.12 4.48 11.35
CA ALA A 103 9.54 3.33 10.56
C ALA A 103 10.63 2.53 11.28
N ALA A 104 10.60 1.20 11.09
CA ALA A 104 11.65 0.30 11.53
C ALA A 104 12.10 -0.62 10.39
N PHE A 105 13.38 -0.96 10.40
CA PHE A 105 14.03 -1.80 9.41
C PHE A 105 14.79 -2.93 10.10
N ILE A 106 14.38 -4.16 9.85
CA ILE A 106 15.04 -5.38 10.31
C ILE A 106 15.94 -5.87 9.17
N ASP A 107 17.21 -5.51 9.21
CA ASP A 107 18.23 -5.84 8.22
C ASP A 107 18.91 -7.16 8.59
N ALA A 108 18.27 -8.27 8.21
CA ALA A 108 18.82 -9.61 8.34
C ALA A 108 19.86 -9.93 7.24
N GLU A 109 19.89 -9.17 6.14
CA GLU A 109 20.93 -9.32 5.09
C GLU A 109 22.23 -8.57 5.44
N HIS A 110 22.23 -7.71 6.45
CA HIS A 110 23.37 -6.85 6.83
C HIS A 110 23.89 -6.01 5.66
N ALA A 111 22.99 -5.56 4.79
CA ALA A 111 23.31 -4.99 3.49
C ALA A 111 22.72 -3.59 3.27
N LEU A 112 22.07 -3.00 4.28
CA LEU A 112 21.51 -1.66 4.15
C LEU A 112 22.62 -0.60 4.09
N ASP A 113 22.63 0.19 3.02
CA ASP A 113 23.50 1.36 2.87
C ASP A 113 22.80 2.64 3.35
N PRO A 114 23.26 3.26 4.46
CA PRO A 114 22.66 4.50 4.97
C PRO A 114 22.73 5.68 4.00
N ALA A 115 23.81 5.80 3.21
CA ALA A 115 23.96 6.91 2.28
C ALA A 115 22.95 6.80 1.14
N TYR A 116 22.76 5.58 0.62
CA TYR A 116 21.72 5.31 -0.38
C TYR A 116 20.31 5.54 0.20
N ALA A 117 20.02 5.04 1.40
CA ALA A 117 18.72 5.27 2.03
C ALA A 117 18.42 6.76 2.23
N GLN A 118 19.41 7.54 2.69
CA GLN A 118 19.27 9.00 2.82
C GLN A 118 18.98 9.67 1.48
N ALA A 119 19.66 9.26 0.41
CA ALA A 119 19.43 9.81 -0.92
C ALA A 119 18.01 9.51 -1.45
N LEU A 120 17.39 8.41 -0.99
CA LEU A 120 16.00 8.06 -1.27
C LEU A 120 14.99 8.83 -0.40
N GLY A 121 15.46 9.71 0.49
CA GLY A 121 14.62 10.54 1.36
C GLY A 121 14.30 9.92 2.72
N VAL A 122 15.00 8.84 3.11
CA VAL A 122 14.86 8.26 4.45
C VAL A 122 15.57 9.16 5.47
N ASN A 123 14.86 9.51 6.55
CA ASN A 123 15.47 10.13 7.72
C ASN A 123 16.22 9.06 8.52
N ILE A 124 17.54 9.03 8.36
CA ILE A 124 18.41 8.03 9.00
C ILE A 124 18.43 8.17 10.52
N ASP A 125 18.36 9.41 11.04
CA ASP A 125 18.45 9.67 12.48
C ASP A 125 17.24 9.12 13.26
N GLU A 126 16.09 9.02 12.60
CA GLU A 126 14.84 8.53 13.18
C GLU A 126 14.50 7.08 12.80
N LEU A 127 15.23 6.48 11.85
CA LEU A 127 14.96 5.11 11.41
C LEU A 127 15.41 4.10 12.48
N LEU A 128 14.47 3.30 12.98
CA LEU A 128 14.80 2.21 13.90
C LEU A 128 15.43 1.05 13.14
N LEU A 129 16.75 0.89 13.22
CA LEU A 129 17.47 -0.21 12.57
C LEU A 129 17.76 -1.34 13.57
N SER A 130 17.53 -2.58 13.14
CA SER A 130 17.94 -3.79 13.86
C SER A 130 18.63 -4.76 12.92
N GLN A 131 19.79 -5.26 13.33
CA GLN A 131 20.56 -6.28 12.63
C GLN A 131 20.60 -7.55 13.49
N PRO A 132 19.63 -8.46 13.32
CA PRO A 132 19.47 -9.58 14.22
C PRO A 132 20.48 -10.71 13.97
N ASP A 133 20.87 -11.42 15.04
CA ASP A 133 21.73 -12.60 15.00
C ASP A 133 20.99 -13.85 14.50
N SER A 134 19.66 -13.91 14.62
CA SER A 134 18.85 -15.05 14.15
C SER A 134 17.49 -14.61 13.62
N GLY A 135 16.87 -15.49 12.82
CA GLY A 135 15.54 -15.30 12.27
C GLY A 135 14.46 -15.13 13.35
N GLU A 136 14.53 -15.91 14.44
CA GLU A 136 13.63 -15.76 15.58
C GLU A 136 13.79 -14.41 16.25
N GLN A 137 15.04 -13.99 16.50
CA GLN A 137 15.34 -12.71 17.14
C GLN A 137 14.80 -11.54 16.31
N GLY A 138 15.03 -11.55 14.99
CA GLY A 138 14.50 -10.52 14.07
C GLY A 138 12.97 -10.45 14.09
N LEU A 139 12.29 -11.60 14.05
CA LEU A 139 10.82 -11.66 14.10
C LEU A 139 10.25 -11.26 15.47
N GLU A 140 10.96 -11.55 16.56
CA GLU A 140 10.58 -11.10 17.91
C GLU A 140 10.75 -9.60 18.09
N ILE A 141 11.83 -9.01 17.57
CA ILE A 141 12.05 -7.56 17.58
C ILE A 141 10.94 -6.87 16.78
N ALA A 142 10.68 -7.33 15.56
CA ALA A 142 9.56 -6.84 14.75
C ALA A 142 8.23 -6.94 15.50
N GLY A 143 7.97 -8.08 16.16
CA GLY A 143 6.77 -8.29 16.95
C GLY A 143 6.62 -7.31 18.11
N LYS A 144 7.68 -7.07 18.88
CA LYS A 144 7.65 -6.09 19.99
C LYS A 144 7.40 -4.68 19.50
N LEU A 145 8.02 -4.29 18.37
CA LEU A 145 7.80 -2.99 17.75
C LEU A 145 6.35 -2.83 17.29
N ILE A 146 5.79 -3.84 16.63
CA ILE A 146 4.37 -3.85 16.21
C ILE A 146 3.46 -3.79 17.44
N ASP A 147 3.68 -4.64 18.45
CA ASP A 147 2.85 -4.73 19.66
C ASP A 147 2.84 -3.44 20.48
N SER A 148 3.89 -2.61 20.38
CA SER A 148 3.95 -1.29 21.03
C SER A 148 2.87 -0.34 20.52
N GLY A 149 2.39 -0.53 19.29
CA GLY A 149 1.47 0.39 18.62
C GLY A 149 2.07 1.73 18.19
N ALA A 150 3.36 1.95 18.40
CA ALA A 150 4.04 3.19 18.04
C ALA A 150 4.62 3.20 16.61
N VAL A 151 4.81 2.02 16.00
CA VAL A 151 5.45 1.91 14.68
C VAL A 151 4.41 1.79 13.58
N ASP A 152 4.49 2.65 12.57
CA ASP A 152 3.59 2.70 11.41
C ASP A 152 4.04 1.74 10.30
N LEU A 153 5.35 1.52 10.15
CA LEU A 153 5.92 0.65 9.13
C LEU A 153 7.08 -0.19 9.69
N VAL A 154 7.05 -1.50 9.44
CA VAL A 154 8.20 -2.39 9.67
C VAL A 154 8.58 -3.07 8.36
N VAL A 155 9.84 -2.94 7.95
CA VAL A 155 10.44 -3.69 6.85
C VAL A 155 11.31 -4.81 7.40
N ILE A 156 11.20 -6.01 6.83
CA ILE A 156 12.07 -7.15 7.13
C ILE A 156 12.82 -7.52 5.86
N ASP A 157 14.12 -7.24 5.81
CA ASP A 157 15.01 -7.49 4.68
C ASP A 157 16.10 -8.50 5.06
N SER A 158 16.00 -9.78 4.71
CA SER A 158 14.91 -10.43 3.97
C SER A 158 14.52 -11.75 4.61
N VAL A 159 13.37 -12.28 4.21
CA VAL A 159 12.89 -13.60 4.66
C VAL A 159 13.90 -14.70 4.36
N ALA A 160 14.66 -14.58 3.27
CA ALA A 160 15.69 -15.57 2.91
C ALA A 160 16.82 -15.61 3.96
N ALA A 161 17.14 -14.46 4.56
CA ALA A 161 18.18 -14.31 5.58
C ALA A 161 17.69 -14.51 7.02
N LEU A 162 16.40 -14.76 7.25
CA LEU A 162 15.89 -15.18 8.56
C LEU A 162 16.26 -16.64 8.81
N VAL A 163 17.52 -16.88 9.16
CA VAL A 163 18.07 -18.21 9.45
C VAL A 163 17.74 -18.59 10.90
N PRO A 164 17.09 -19.74 11.15
CA PRO A 164 16.81 -20.19 12.51
C PRO A 164 18.09 -20.38 13.34
N ARG A 165 18.03 -20.09 14.64
CA ARG A 165 19.19 -20.21 15.52
C ARG A 165 19.84 -21.61 15.51
N ALA A 166 19.02 -22.67 15.48
CA ALA A 166 19.54 -24.03 15.43
C ALA A 166 20.33 -24.33 14.14
N GLU A 167 20.03 -23.64 13.03
CA GLU A 167 20.78 -23.77 11.78
C GLU A 167 22.09 -22.96 11.81
N ILE A 168 22.11 -21.83 12.53
CA ILE A 168 23.32 -21.02 12.75
C ILE A 168 24.31 -21.73 13.69
N ASP A 169 23.80 -22.34 14.76
CA ASP A 169 24.61 -23.04 15.76
C ASP A 169 25.07 -24.45 15.28
N GLY A 170 24.50 -24.95 14.17
CA GLY A 170 24.82 -26.25 13.58
C GLY A 170 25.98 -26.19 12.58
N ASP A 171 26.48 -27.36 12.17
CA ASP A 171 27.58 -27.43 11.20
C ASP A 171 27.07 -27.30 9.75
N ILE A 172 27.91 -26.76 8.87
CA ILE A 172 27.59 -26.69 7.42
C ILE A 172 27.42 -28.12 6.89
N GLY A 173 26.20 -28.44 6.46
CA GLY A 173 25.82 -29.77 5.97
C GLY A 173 24.78 -30.47 6.84
N ASP A 174 24.50 -29.94 8.04
CA ASP A 174 23.44 -30.44 8.91
C ASP A 174 22.05 -30.23 8.30
N SER A 175 21.20 -31.24 8.48
CA SER A 175 19.87 -31.28 7.86
C SER A 175 18.81 -30.61 8.73
N HIS A 176 18.49 -29.35 8.42
CA HIS A 176 17.46 -28.55 9.10
C HIS A 176 16.16 -28.44 8.29
N VAL A 177 15.60 -29.57 7.87
CA VAL A 177 14.48 -29.59 6.91
C VAL A 177 13.25 -28.83 7.42
N GLY A 178 12.92 -27.73 6.72
CA GLY A 178 11.68 -26.98 6.92
C GLY A 178 11.62 -26.15 8.20
N LEU A 179 12.75 -25.96 8.90
CA LEU A 179 12.78 -25.21 10.15
C LEU A 179 12.34 -23.75 9.95
N GLN A 180 12.91 -23.06 8.96
CA GLN A 180 12.53 -21.70 8.58
C GLN A 180 11.03 -21.58 8.23
N ALA A 181 10.47 -22.56 7.50
CA ALA A 181 9.06 -22.54 7.13
C ALA A 181 8.12 -22.68 8.35
N ARG A 182 8.52 -23.46 9.36
CA ARG A 182 7.78 -23.59 10.62
C ARG A 182 7.85 -22.31 11.44
N MET A 183 9.05 -21.74 11.57
CA MET A 183 9.26 -20.45 12.24
C MET A 183 8.39 -19.35 11.62
N MET A 184 8.44 -19.19 10.29
CA MET A 184 7.60 -18.22 9.58
C MET A 184 6.10 -18.48 9.79
N SER A 185 5.66 -19.74 9.80
CA SER A 185 4.26 -20.07 10.04
C SER A 185 3.78 -19.67 11.45
N GLN A 186 4.64 -19.83 12.46
CA GLN A 186 4.36 -19.40 13.82
C GLN A 186 4.36 -17.87 13.94
N ALA A 187 5.37 -17.21 13.36
CA ALA A 187 5.48 -15.76 13.37
C ALA A 187 4.28 -15.10 12.68
N MET A 188 3.89 -15.55 11.49
CA MET A 188 2.72 -15.00 10.79
C MET A 188 1.42 -15.15 11.60
N ARG A 189 1.26 -16.25 12.33
CA ARG A 189 0.10 -16.47 13.20
C ARG A 189 0.06 -15.47 14.36
N LYS A 190 1.21 -15.17 14.96
CA LYS A 190 1.34 -14.22 16.08
C LYS A 190 1.19 -12.77 15.61
N LEU A 191 1.95 -12.38 14.58
CA LEU A 191 2.05 -10.99 14.13
C LEU A 191 0.77 -10.47 13.47
N SER A 192 0.04 -11.31 12.73
CA SER A 192 -1.10 -10.83 11.91
C SER A 192 -2.19 -10.12 12.72
N ALA A 193 -2.47 -10.60 13.94
CA ALA A 193 -3.47 -9.98 14.81
C ALA A 193 -2.99 -8.61 15.30
N SER A 194 -1.73 -8.53 15.77
CA SER A 194 -1.12 -7.29 16.24
C SER A 194 -1.03 -6.25 15.14
N ILE A 195 -0.49 -6.62 13.97
CA ILE A 195 -0.41 -5.78 12.77
C ILE A 195 -1.79 -5.16 12.46
N ASN A 196 -2.85 -5.95 12.47
CA ASN A 196 -4.19 -5.43 12.17
C ASN A 196 -4.73 -4.46 13.22
N LYS A 197 -4.43 -4.74 14.50
CA LYS A 197 -4.86 -3.94 15.65
C LYS A 197 -4.15 -2.59 15.69
N THR A 198 -2.84 -2.57 15.45
CA THR A 198 -2.00 -1.37 15.55
C THR A 198 -1.94 -0.56 14.26
N LYS A 199 -2.53 -1.07 13.17
CA LYS A 199 -2.48 -0.44 11.84
C LYS A 199 -1.08 -0.33 11.24
N THR A 200 -0.09 -0.99 11.84
CA THR A 200 1.27 -1.10 11.29
C THR A 200 1.25 -1.80 9.93
N ILE A 201 2.01 -1.28 8.97
CA ILE A 201 2.31 -1.94 7.71
C ILE A 201 3.53 -2.84 7.93
N ALA A 202 3.45 -4.11 7.55
CA ALA A 202 4.60 -5.02 7.64
C ALA A 202 5.03 -5.46 6.23
N ILE A 203 6.18 -4.98 5.77
CA ILE A 203 6.77 -5.36 4.48
C ILE A 203 7.81 -6.44 4.71
N PHE A 204 7.63 -7.59 4.06
CA PHE A 204 8.62 -8.65 4.00
C PHE A 204 9.27 -8.64 2.62
N ILE A 205 10.57 -8.42 2.57
CA ILE A 205 11.36 -8.60 1.35
C ILE A 205 11.72 -10.07 1.23
N ASN A 206 11.67 -10.60 0.00
CA ASN A 206 11.97 -11.99 -0.25
C ASN A 206 12.73 -12.17 -1.56
N GLN A 207 13.49 -13.25 -1.64
CA GLN A 207 14.23 -13.62 -2.82
C GLN A 207 13.49 -14.69 -3.62
N LEU A 208 13.85 -14.86 -4.88
CA LEU A 208 13.44 -16.00 -5.67
C LEU A 208 14.41 -17.18 -5.48
N ARG A 209 13.85 -18.39 -5.49
CA ARG A 209 14.55 -19.67 -5.58
C ARG A 209 13.84 -20.54 -6.61
N GLU A 210 14.52 -21.55 -7.12
CA GLU A 210 13.92 -22.51 -8.03
C GLU A 210 13.59 -23.81 -7.28
N LYS A 211 12.43 -24.40 -7.59
CA LYS A 211 12.09 -25.74 -7.13
C LYS A 211 12.68 -26.77 -8.10
N VAL A 212 13.63 -27.55 -7.60
CA VAL A 212 14.20 -28.67 -8.33
C VAL A 212 13.11 -29.68 -8.70
N GLY A 213 13.13 -30.17 -9.95
CA GLY A 213 12.23 -31.21 -10.44
C GLY A 213 10.93 -30.74 -11.10
N ILE A 214 10.72 -29.42 -11.29
CA ILE A 214 9.60 -28.91 -12.07
C ILE A 214 10.00 -28.85 -13.56
N MET A 215 9.43 -29.75 -14.38
CA MET A 215 9.65 -29.77 -15.84
C MET A 215 8.61 -28.96 -16.64
N PHE A 216 7.46 -28.62 -16.04
CA PHE A 216 6.39 -27.84 -16.66
C PHE A 216 5.83 -26.80 -15.69
N GLY A 217 5.63 -25.57 -16.17
CA GLY A 217 5.13 -24.43 -15.39
C GLY A 217 6.25 -23.51 -14.86
N ASN A 218 5.91 -22.61 -13.94
CA ASN A 218 6.90 -21.71 -13.32
C ASN A 218 7.65 -22.43 -12.18
N PRO A 219 8.98 -22.64 -12.27
CA PRO A 219 9.77 -23.28 -11.22
C PRO A 219 10.04 -22.36 -10.02
N GLU A 220 9.80 -21.06 -10.15
CA GLU A 220 10.12 -20.07 -9.13
C GLU A 220 9.26 -20.22 -7.86
N THR A 221 9.92 -20.06 -6.71
CA THR A 221 9.31 -20.03 -5.39
C THR A 221 10.00 -18.98 -4.52
N THR A 222 9.40 -18.69 -3.37
CA THR A 222 9.99 -17.84 -2.36
C THR A 222 10.34 -18.66 -1.11
N PRO A 223 11.47 -18.35 -0.41
CA PRO A 223 11.83 -18.90 0.90
C PRO A 223 10.79 -18.65 2.01
N GLY A 224 10.97 -19.30 3.16
CA GLY A 224 10.08 -19.14 4.32
C GLY A 224 8.78 -19.95 4.26
N GLY A 225 8.67 -20.90 3.34
CA GLY A 225 7.49 -21.76 3.20
C GLY A 225 6.28 -21.07 2.56
N ARG A 226 5.06 -21.47 2.94
CA ARG A 226 3.81 -20.98 2.32
C ARG A 226 3.07 -19.93 3.15
N ALA A 227 3.39 -19.78 4.43
CA ALA A 227 2.63 -18.95 5.35
C ALA A 227 2.52 -17.50 4.86
N LEU A 228 3.65 -16.85 4.57
CA LEU A 228 3.69 -15.47 4.11
C LEU A 228 2.79 -15.25 2.87
N LYS A 229 2.80 -16.18 1.90
CA LYS A 229 1.94 -16.10 0.71
C LYS A 229 0.45 -16.04 1.04
N PHE A 230 -0.01 -16.70 2.12
CA PHE A 230 -1.41 -16.68 2.53
C PHE A 230 -1.77 -15.44 3.34
N TYR A 231 -0.89 -15.06 4.28
CA TYR A 231 -1.09 -13.93 5.18
C TYR A 231 -0.93 -12.57 4.49
N ALA A 232 0.00 -12.44 3.54
CA ALA A 232 0.18 -11.23 2.75
C ALA A 232 -1.14 -10.80 2.09
N SER A 233 -1.53 -9.53 2.29
CA SER A 233 -2.68 -8.93 1.61
C SER A 233 -2.30 -8.45 0.23
N VAL A 234 -1.06 -7.96 0.07
CA VAL A 234 -0.48 -7.55 -1.19
C VAL A 234 0.79 -8.36 -1.42
N ARG A 235 1.03 -8.82 -2.65
CA ARG A 235 2.30 -9.41 -3.06
C ARG A 235 2.77 -8.71 -4.34
N LEU A 236 4.00 -8.22 -4.34
CA LEU A 236 4.64 -7.52 -5.44
C LEU A 236 5.77 -8.38 -6.01
N ASP A 237 5.72 -8.64 -7.31
CA ASP A 237 6.80 -9.26 -8.09
C ASP A 237 7.59 -8.14 -8.78
N VAL A 238 8.80 -7.87 -8.29
CA VAL A 238 9.66 -6.77 -8.74
C VAL A 238 10.76 -7.34 -9.62
N ARG A 239 10.76 -6.95 -10.90
CA ARG A 239 11.75 -7.40 -11.88
C ARG A 239 12.33 -6.22 -12.63
N GLY A 240 13.65 -6.15 -12.66
CA GLY A 240 14.33 -5.21 -13.55
C GLY A 240 14.23 -5.68 -15.00
N ASN A 241 14.00 -4.74 -15.90
CA ASN A 241 13.78 -4.94 -17.33
C ASN A 241 15.00 -4.47 -18.13
N THR A 242 15.04 -3.19 -18.49
CA THR A 242 16.05 -2.60 -19.38
C THR A 242 17.00 -1.69 -18.59
N GLN A 243 18.28 -1.68 -18.93
CA GLN A 243 19.22 -0.67 -18.41
C GLN A 243 18.94 0.70 -19.05
N ILE A 244 18.99 1.76 -18.26
CA ILE A 244 18.86 3.14 -18.73
C ILE A 244 20.27 3.69 -18.94
N LYS A 245 20.54 4.17 -20.15
CA LYS A 245 21.80 4.82 -20.52
C LYS A 245 21.74 6.31 -20.25
N GLY A 246 22.86 6.89 -19.84
CA GLY A 246 22.96 8.34 -19.65
C GLY A 246 22.84 9.11 -20.97
N THR A 247 22.87 10.43 -20.88
CA THR A 247 22.88 11.32 -22.06
C THR A 247 24.14 12.19 -22.05
N GLY A 248 24.48 12.80 -23.18
CA GLY A 248 25.68 13.64 -23.30
C GLY A 248 26.97 12.87 -23.01
N ASP A 249 27.74 13.36 -22.04
CA ASP A 249 29.03 12.78 -21.62
C ASP A 249 28.88 11.40 -20.93
N GLU A 250 27.68 11.07 -20.47
CA GLU A 250 27.34 9.81 -19.78
C GLU A 250 26.67 8.78 -20.71
N LYS A 251 26.69 8.97 -22.03
CA LYS A 251 25.99 8.08 -22.99
C LYS A 251 26.36 6.59 -22.89
N ASP A 252 27.57 6.28 -22.43
CA ASP A 252 28.08 4.92 -22.32
C ASP A 252 27.87 4.32 -20.92
N THR A 253 27.53 5.14 -19.92
CA THR A 253 27.28 4.72 -18.55
C THR A 253 25.83 4.29 -18.35
N ASN A 254 25.63 3.32 -17.46
CA ASN A 254 24.31 2.92 -17.01
C ASN A 254 23.92 3.79 -15.82
N VAL A 255 22.89 4.60 -15.96
CA VAL A 255 22.44 5.56 -14.94
C VAL A 255 21.22 5.07 -14.17
N GLY A 256 20.58 3.99 -14.63
CA GLY A 256 19.45 3.40 -13.95
C GLY A 256 18.94 2.13 -14.60
N LYS A 257 17.74 1.71 -14.19
CA LYS A 257 17.07 0.51 -14.67
C LYS A 257 15.55 0.69 -14.70
N GLU A 258 14.94 0.40 -15.84
CA GLU A 258 13.49 0.21 -15.90
C GLU A 258 13.11 -1.02 -15.07
N THR A 259 12.11 -0.87 -14.22
CA THR A 259 11.67 -1.91 -13.30
C THR A 259 10.16 -2.09 -13.42
N LYS A 260 9.77 -3.35 -13.60
CA LYS A 260 8.37 -3.77 -13.63
C LYS A 260 7.98 -4.31 -12.27
N ILE A 261 6.93 -3.75 -11.69
CA ILE A 261 6.35 -4.17 -10.41
C ILE A 261 4.96 -4.72 -10.69
N LYS A 262 4.77 -6.03 -10.53
CA LYS A 262 3.47 -6.69 -10.76
C LYS A 262 2.78 -7.01 -9.44
N VAL A 263 1.52 -6.59 -9.31
CA VAL A 263 0.68 -6.90 -8.15
C VAL A 263 0.11 -8.32 -8.30
N VAL A 264 0.87 -9.35 -7.93
CA VAL A 264 0.46 -10.75 -8.12
C VAL A 264 -0.61 -11.22 -7.12
N LYS A 265 -0.81 -10.47 -6.04
CA LYS A 265 -1.90 -10.69 -5.09
C LYS A 265 -2.34 -9.35 -4.55
N ASN A 266 -3.66 -9.15 -4.45
CA ASN A 266 -4.26 -7.98 -3.83
C ASN A 266 -5.58 -8.40 -3.16
N LYS A 267 -5.73 -8.12 -1.86
CA LYS A 267 -6.95 -8.39 -1.08
C LYS A 267 -7.79 -7.13 -0.85
N VAL A 268 -7.35 -5.97 -1.32
CA VAL A 268 -8.03 -4.68 -1.07
C VAL A 268 -8.50 -4.01 -2.35
N ALA A 269 -7.94 -4.39 -3.50
CA ALA A 269 -8.39 -4.00 -4.84
C ALA A 269 -8.14 -5.14 -5.84
N PRO A 270 -8.55 -5.02 -7.12
CA PRO A 270 -8.27 -6.03 -8.14
C PRO A 270 -6.76 -6.30 -8.31
N PRO A 271 -6.32 -7.58 -8.36
CA PRO A 271 -4.93 -7.95 -8.58
C PRO A 271 -4.52 -7.88 -10.06
N PHE A 272 -3.24 -8.19 -10.32
CA PHE A 272 -2.60 -8.38 -11.64
C PHE A 272 -2.34 -7.13 -12.46
N LYS A 273 -2.59 -5.95 -11.89
CA LYS A 273 -2.06 -4.69 -12.43
C LYS A 273 -0.54 -4.64 -12.35
N GLU A 274 0.05 -3.83 -13.22
CA GLU A 274 1.49 -3.69 -13.38
C GLU A 274 1.85 -2.20 -13.32
N ALA A 275 2.92 -1.88 -12.60
CA ALA A 275 3.54 -0.57 -12.58
C ALA A 275 4.91 -0.66 -13.26
N PHE A 276 5.21 0.32 -14.10
CA PHE A 276 6.51 0.46 -14.74
C PHE A 276 7.18 1.71 -14.19
N VAL A 277 8.29 1.53 -13.51
CA VAL A 277 9.04 2.60 -12.86
C VAL A 277 10.46 2.63 -13.37
N GLU A 278 11.12 3.77 -13.29
CA GLU A 278 12.55 3.89 -13.54
C GLU A 278 13.26 4.05 -12.21
N ILE A 279 14.20 3.14 -11.91
CA ILE A 279 15.05 3.24 -10.73
C ILE A 279 16.39 3.83 -11.18
N MET A 280 16.62 5.09 -10.84
CA MET A 280 17.86 5.81 -11.09
C MET A 280 18.87 5.49 -9.98
N TYR A 281 20.12 5.23 -10.33
CA TYR A 281 21.15 4.92 -9.34
C TYR A 281 21.47 6.15 -8.50
N GLY A 282 21.50 5.98 -7.18
CA GLY A 282 21.69 7.09 -6.23
C GLY A 282 20.45 7.93 -5.94
N GLU A 283 19.40 7.90 -6.76
CA GLU A 283 18.20 8.74 -6.57
C GLU A 283 16.94 7.92 -6.23
N GLY A 284 16.88 6.65 -6.65
CA GLY A 284 15.72 5.79 -6.46
C GLY A 284 14.68 5.93 -7.57
N ILE A 285 13.38 5.85 -7.23
CA ILE A 285 12.30 5.86 -8.22
C ILE A 285 12.12 7.29 -8.78
N SER A 286 12.23 7.44 -10.10
CA SER A 286 12.07 8.72 -10.79
C SER A 286 10.59 9.13 -10.85
N LYS A 287 10.20 10.09 -10.00
CA LYS A 287 8.83 10.64 -9.98
C LYS A 287 8.45 11.34 -11.28
N THR A 288 9.38 12.11 -11.86
CA THR A 288 9.16 12.79 -13.14
C THR A 288 9.05 11.80 -14.29
N GLY A 289 9.85 10.72 -14.29
CA GLY A 289 9.75 9.66 -15.27
C GLY A 289 8.41 8.93 -15.21
N GLU A 290 7.93 8.58 -14.01
CA GLU A 290 6.60 8.00 -13.82
C GLU A 290 5.50 8.94 -14.32
N LEU A 291 5.53 10.20 -13.90
CA LEU A 291 4.49 11.16 -14.23
C LEU A 291 4.38 11.40 -15.74
N ILE A 292 5.51 11.58 -16.43
CA ILE A 292 5.51 11.78 -17.90
C ILE A 292 4.88 10.59 -18.60
N LYS A 293 5.26 9.38 -18.21
CA LYS A 293 4.73 8.17 -18.84
C LYS A 293 3.22 8.07 -18.66
N ILE A 294 2.75 8.19 -17.43
CA ILE A 294 1.33 8.07 -17.10
C ILE A 294 0.51 9.20 -17.74
N ALA A 295 1.00 10.44 -17.67
CA ALA A 295 0.32 11.59 -18.26
C ALA A 295 0.30 11.54 -19.80
N THR A 296 1.32 10.94 -20.43
CA THR A 296 1.31 10.69 -21.88
C THR A 296 0.29 9.61 -22.24
N ASP A 297 0.23 8.53 -21.48
CA ASP A 297 -0.74 7.44 -21.69
C ASP A 297 -2.19 7.92 -21.49
N LEU A 298 -2.41 8.92 -20.63
CA LEU A 298 -3.70 9.58 -20.38
C LEU A 298 -3.99 10.76 -21.32
N ASP A 299 -3.15 11.02 -22.31
CA ASP A 299 -3.34 12.13 -23.26
C ASP A 299 -3.33 13.54 -22.61
N ILE A 300 -2.85 13.66 -21.36
CA ILE A 300 -2.64 14.92 -20.63
C ILE A 300 -1.40 15.64 -21.16
N ILE A 301 -0.29 14.89 -21.33
CA ILE A 301 0.88 15.35 -22.07
C ILE A 301 0.77 14.82 -23.50
N LYS A 302 0.85 15.71 -24.49
CA LYS A 302 0.81 15.35 -25.90
C LYS A 302 2.19 15.00 -26.41
N LYS A 303 2.31 13.87 -27.11
CA LYS A 303 3.55 13.44 -27.74
C LYS A 303 3.43 13.47 -29.27
N ALA A 304 4.21 14.35 -29.91
CA ALA A 304 4.30 14.47 -31.37
C ALA A 304 5.71 14.08 -31.85
N GLY A 305 5.86 12.81 -32.26
CA GLY A 305 7.17 12.24 -32.58
C GLY A 305 8.08 12.20 -31.35
N ALA A 306 9.16 12.99 -31.37
CA ALA A 306 10.08 13.13 -30.23
C ALA A 306 9.71 14.27 -29.28
N TRP A 307 8.75 15.14 -29.64
CA TRP A 307 8.38 16.29 -28.83
C TRP A 307 7.27 15.97 -27.84
N TYR A 308 7.43 16.43 -26.59
CA TYR A 308 6.41 16.43 -25.54
C TYR A 308 5.89 17.87 -25.37
N SER A 309 4.57 17.99 -25.26
CA SER A 309 3.86 19.26 -25.06
C SER A 309 2.81 19.14 -23.98
N TYR A 310 2.61 20.21 -23.22
CA TYR A 310 1.57 20.34 -22.22
C TYR A 310 0.86 21.69 -22.43
N ASN A 311 -0.48 21.70 -22.48
CA ASN A 311 -1.28 22.88 -22.81
C ASN A 311 -0.75 23.66 -24.05
N ASP A 312 -0.44 22.92 -25.12
CA ASP A 312 0.15 23.42 -26.38
C ASP A 312 1.57 24.05 -26.28
N GLU A 313 2.16 24.14 -25.08
CA GLU A 313 3.55 24.53 -24.90
C GLU A 313 4.48 23.32 -24.98
N LYS A 314 5.64 23.50 -25.63
CA LYS A 314 6.65 22.44 -25.76
C LYS A 314 7.47 22.34 -24.48
N ILE A 315 7.36 21.22 -23.77
CA ILE A 315 8.08 20.96 -22.52
C ILE A 315 9.41 20.24 -22.74
N GLY A 316 9.62 19.58 -23.89
CA GLY A 316 10.93 18.99 -24.19
C GLY A 316 10.95 18.11 -25.44
N GLN A 317 12.15 17.94 -26.00
CA GLN A 317 12.42 16.96 -27.06
C GLN A 317 13.09 15.73 -26.44
N GLY A 318 12.40 14.59 -26.46
CA GLY A 318 12.81 13.35 -25.79
C GLY A 318 12.35 13.29 -24.33
N SER A 319 12.30 12.07 -23.77
CA SER A 319 11.84 11.82 -22.40
C SER A 319 12.71 12.56 -21.37
N GLU A 320 14.03 12.54 -21.54
CA GLU A 320 14.96 13.11 -20.56
C GLU A 320 14.82 14.63 -20.43
N ASN A 321 14.66 15.34 -21.55
CA ASN A 321 14.46 16.78 -21.52
C ASN A 321 13.10 17.15 -20.90
N ALA A 322 12.05 16.37 -21.15
CA ALA A 322 10.76 16.56 -20.51
C ALA A 322 10.83 16.30 -18.99
N LYS A 323 11.57 15.27 -18.56
CA LYS A 323 11.80 14.98 -17.12
C LYS A 323 12.51 16.15 -16.44
N LYS A 324 13.55 16.68 -17.09
CA LYS A 324 14.28 17.84 -16.59
C LYS A 324 13.38 19.08 -16.49
N TYR A 325 12.57 19.34 -17.51
CA TYR A 325 11.63 20.45 -17.48
C TYR A 325 10.66 20.36 -16.29
N LEU A 326 10.07 19.20 -16.03
CA LEU A 326 9.19 19.02 -14.87
C LEU A 326 9.93 19.12 -13.52
N ALA A 327 11.20 18.70 -13.47
CA ALA A 327 12.02 18.88 -12.27
C ALA A 327 12.32 20.36 -12.01
N ASP A 328 12.52 21.15 -13.06
CA ASP A 328 12.80 22.59 -12.99
C ASP A 328 11.52 23.44 -12.75
N HIS A 329 10.33 22.89 -12.98
CA HIS A 329 9.02 23.57 -12.83
C HIS A 329 8.06 22.76 -11.93
N PRO A 330 8.25 22.79 -10.59
CA PRO A 330 7.44 22.03 -9.64
C PRO A 330 5.94 22.34 -9.72
N GLU A 331 5.57 23.57 -10.05
CA GLU A 331 4.17 23.99 -10.20
C GLU A 331 3.45 23.26 -11.34
N ILE A 332 4.14 23.01 -12.46
CA ILE A 332 3.61 22.25 -13.58
C ILE A 332 3.57 20.76 -13.23
N PHE A 333 4.61 20.26 -12.55
CA PHE A 333 4.63 18.89 -12.04
C PHE A 333 3.41 18.60 -11.15
N ASP A 334 3.16 19.46 -10.16
CA ASP A 334 2.05 19.30 -9.22
C ASP A 334 0.68 19.40 -9.91
N GLU A 335 0.52 20.30 -10.89
CA GLU A 335 -0.72 20.40 -11.67
C GLU A 335 -1.01 19.10 -12.46
N ILE A 336 0.01 18.54 -13.11
CA ILE A 336 -0.12 17.30 -13.88
C ILE A 336 -0.35 16.11 -12.94
N ASP A 337 0.40 16.02 -11.84
CA ASP A 337 0.24 14.98 -10.81
C ASP A 337 -1.18 14.99 -10.23
N HIS A 338 -1.71 16.17 -9.92
CA HIS A 338 -3.09 16.33 -9.46
C HIS A 338 -4.12 15.80 -10.49
N LYS A 339 -3.99 16.21 -11.77
CA LYS A 339 -4.88 15.71 -12.85
C LYS A 339 -4.84 14.20 -12.99
N VAL A 340 -3.66 13.60 -12.89
CA VAL A 340 -3.47 12.14 -12.95
C VAL A 340 -4.12 11.46 -11.74
N ARG A 341 -3.91 11.98 -10.53
CA ARG A 341 -4.50 11.43 -9.29
C ARG A 341 -6.01 11.50 -9.29
N VAL A 342 -6.60 12.61 -9.75
CA VAL A 342 -8.04 12.77 -9.94
C VAL A 342 -8.57 11.74 -10.94
N HIS A 343 -7.91 11.58 -12.10
CA HIS A 343 -8.34 10.62 -13.12
C HIS A 343 -8.44 9.19 -12.58
N TYR A 344 -7.49 8.79 -11.73
CA TYR A 344 -7.48 7.46 -11.10
C TYR A 344 -8.28 7.38 -9.79
N GLY A 345 -8.94 8.45 -9.36
CA GLY A 345 -9.75 8.50 -8.13
C GLY A 345 -8.92 8.36 -6.86
N LEU A 346 -7.65 8.78 -6.89
CA LEU A 346 -6.76 8.79 -5.73
C LEU A 346 -6.99 9.99 -4.82
N ILE A 347 -7.48 11.10 -5.39
CA ILE A 347 -7.88 12.33 -4.70
C ILE A 347 -9.28 12.71 -5.21
N GLU A 348 -10.11 13.28 -4.32
CA GLU A 348 -11.43 13.81 -4.68
C GLU A 348 -11.28 15.14 -5.44
N ASN A 349 -12.18 15.43 -6.38
CA ASN A 349 -12.07 16.63 -7.20
C ASN A 349 -12.49 17.86 -6.38
N ASP A 350 -11.59 18.80 -6.10
CA ASP A 350 -11.92 20.06 -5.40
C ASP A 350 -13.06 20.86 -6.06
N THR A 351 -13.32 20.60 -7.35
CA THR A 351 -14.43 21.23 -8.11
C THR A 351 -15.83 20.68 -7.77
N GLU A 352 -15.94 19.51 -7.12
CA GLU A 352 -17.23 19.02 -6.59
C GLU A 352 -17.57 19.64 -5.23
N ASP A 353 -16.57 20.05 -4.44
CA ASP A 353 -16.79 20.73 -3.16
C ASP A 353 -17.23 22.18 -3.32
N GLU A 354 -16.77 22.91 -4.35
CA GLU A 354 -17.32 24.24 -4.64
C GLU A 354 -18.78 24.17 -5.12
N LYS A 355 -19.13 23.17 -5.95
CA LYS A 355 -20.52 22.97 -6.40
C LYS A 355 -21.43 22.46 -5.29
N ASN A 356 -20.94 21.60 -4.39
CA ASN A 356 -21.71 21.17 -3.21
C ASN A 356 -21.82 22.29 -2.17
N ALA A 357 -20.79 23.12 -1.97
CA ALA A 357 -20.86 24.27 -1.08
C ALA A 357 -21.82 25.36 -1.61
N GLU A 358 -21.88 25.57 -2.93
CA GLU A 358 -22.88 26.45 -3.56
C GLU A 358 -24.29 25.85 -3.54
N ALA A 359 -24.44 24.54 -3.71
CA ALA A 359 -25.72 23.83 -3.55
C ALA A 359 -26.25 23.88 -2.11
N ILE A 360 -25.38 23.77 -1.10
CA ILE A 360 -25.73 23.89 0.32
C ILE A 360 -26.06 25.36 0.69
N LYS A 361 -25.34 26.34 0.13
CA LYS A 361 -25.65 27.77 0.32
C LYS A 361 -26.95 28.21 -0.36
N SER A 362 -27.30 27.61 -1.50
CA SER A 362 -28.57 27.89 -2.20
C SER A 362 -29.76 27.21 -1.54
N ALA A 363 -29.58 26.03 -0.92
CA ALA A 363 -30.62 25.36 -0.13
C ALA A 363 -30.97 26.12 1.17
N ASN A 364 -29.97 26.72 1.84
CA ASN A 364 -30.18 27.48 3.07
C ASN A 364 -30.77 28.89 2.87
N LYS A 365 -30.99 29.33 1.63
CA LYS A 365 -31.54 30.67 1.33
C LYS A 365 -33.07 30.67 1.14
N VAL A 366 -33.74 29.52 1.30
CA VAL A 366 -35.19 29.37 1.08
C VAL A 366 -36.01 29.28 2.38
N GLU A 367 -35.37 29.28 3.57
CA GLU A 367 -36.07 29.39 4.86
C GLU A 367 -35.78 30.74 5.55
N GLU A 368 -36.23 31.84 4.95
CA GLU A 368 -36.59 33.04 5.71
C GLU A 368 -38.12 33.17 5.64
N VAL A 369 -38.80 32.51 6.58
CA VAL A 369 -40.23 32.72 6.82
C VAL A 369 -40.38 34.07 7.53
N THR A 370 -40.81 35.08 6.79
CA THR A 370 -41.33 36.32 7.35
C THR A 370 -42.60 36.01 8.14
N LEU A 371 -42.55 36.19 9.46
CA LEU A 371 -43.73 36.19 10.32
C LEU A 371 -44.36 37.58 10.27
N ASP A 372 -45.45 37.72 9.51
CA ASP A 372 -46.36 38.86 9.60
C ASP A 372 -47.12 38.78 10.93
N LEU A 373 -46.90 39.78 11.80
CA LEU A 373 -47.70 40.02 13.00
C LEU A 373 -48.80 41.00 12.62
N ASP A 374 -50.00 40.48 12.35
CA ASP A 374 -51.21 41.29 12.27
C ASP A 374 -51.69 41.66 13.68
N ASP A 375 -51.65 42.97 13.95
CA ASP A 375 -52.42 43.64 14.99
C ASP A 375 -53.93 43.49 14.70
N ALA A 376 -54.71 42.98 15.66
CA ALA A 376 -55.90 43.67 16.17
C ALA A 376 -56.78 42.86 17.18
N ILE A 377 -56.95 43.45 18.40
CA ILE A 377 -58.20 43.79 19.14
C ILE A 377 -59.11 42.58 19.55
N GLU A 378 -59.61 42.36 20.78
CA GLU A 378 -60.38 43.20 21.73
C GLU A 378 -60.26 42.74 23.19
N ILE A 379 -60.30 43.72 24.09
CA ILE A 379 -60.55 43.62 25.52
C ILE A 379 -62.03 43.96 25.73
N GLU A 380 -62.78 43.14 26.45
CA GLU A 380 -63.99 43.57 27.17
C GLU A 380 -63.96 43.03 28.61
N GLU A 381 -64.53 43.84 29.50
CA GLU A 381 -64.37 43.93 30.98
C GLU A 381 -64.66 42.67 31.81
#